data_AF-A0A0V1NMV8-F1
#
_entry.id   AF-A0A0V1NMV8-F1
#
_cell.length_a   1.000
_cell.length_b   1.000
_cell.length_c   1.000
_cell.angle_alpha   90.00
_cell.angle_beta   90.00
_cell.angle_gamma   90.00
#
_symmetry.space_group_name_H-M   'P 1'
#
loop_
_entity.id
_entity.type
_entity.pdbx_description
1 polymer ?
#
loop_
_entity_poly.entity_id
_entity_poly.type
_entity_poly.pdbx_seq_one_letter_code
_entity_poly.pdbx_strand_id
1 'polypeptide(L)'
;MANLPELHLVQNRCGGTSLVYEGRAYKLKRAARKKYWRCSQDKKGCGGAVWTNLDVTTVIKRNDHIESCPVDEHLAYKMEKRAVLAQRSAEETKPIPAIYDEEASAASANATVGDLRRVNKVYAQKQRQVARVYG
;
A
#
# COMPACT_ATOMS: atom_id res chain seq x y z
N MET A 1 -2.26 3.78 24.15
CA MET A 1 -2.27 3.16 22.81
C MET A 1 -1.43 1.91 22.88
N ALA A 2 -1.96 0.75 22.52
CA ALA A 2 -1.19 -0.49 22.57
C ALA A 2 -0.03 -0.39 21.58
N ASN A 3 1.20 -0.53 22.07
CA ASN A 3 2.39 -0.75 21.24
C ASN A 3 2.25 -2.12 20.59
N LEU A 4 1.44 -2.22 19.53
CA LEU A 4 1.48 -3.37 18.65
C LEU A 4 2.90 -3.42 18.07
N PRO A 5 3.61 -4.56 18.18
CA PRO A 5 4.90 -4.71 17.55
C PRO A 5 4.76 -4.45 16.04
N GLU A 6 5.36 -3.36 15.56
CA GLU A 6 5.24 -2.96 14.17
C GLU A 6 6.01 -3.95 13.28
N LEU A 7 5.26 -4.78 12.56
CA LEU A 7 5.77 -5.75 11.60
C LEU A 7 5.58 -5.19 10.19
N HIS A 8 6.68 -4.79 9.56
CA HIS A 8 6.63 -4.21 8.21
C HIS A 8 7.14 -5.19 7.17
N LEU A 9 6.31 -5.48 6.17
CA LEU A 9 6.73 -6.22 5.00
C LEU A 9 7.27 -5.27 3.94
N VAL A 10 8.51 -5.52 3.51
CA VAL A 10 9.16 -4.74 2.46
C VAL A 10 9.53 -5.67 1.32
N GLN A 11 8.99 -5.40 0.14
CA GLN A 11 9.41 -6.06 -1.08
C GLN A 11 10.76 -5.50 -1.54
N ASN A 12 11.69 -6.39 -1.85
CA ASN A 12 12.98 -6.01 -2.42
C ASN A 12 12.89 -5.95 -3.96
N ARG A 13 13.86 -5.29 -4.60
CA ARG A 13 13.90 -5.13 -6.06
C ARG A 13 14.02 -6.45 -6.84
N CYS A 14 14.42 -7.52 -6.16
CA CYS A 14 14.61 -8.85 -6.74
C CYS A 14 13.41 -9.78 -6.46
N GLY A 15 12.25 -9.23 -6.08
CA GLY A 15 11.01 -9.99 -5.83
C GLY A 15 10.96 -10.73 -4.50
N GLY A 16 12.01 -10.68 -3.68
CA GLY A 16 12.01 -11.27 -2.35
C GLY A 16 11.29 -10.39 -1.32
N THR A 17 10.67 -11.02 -0.33
CA THR A 17 10.03 -10.33 0.80
C THR A 17 10.94 -10.32 2.02
N SER A 18 11.13 -9.14 2.59
CA SER A 18 11.81 -8.93 3.86
C SER A 18 10.81 -8.49 4.93
N LEU A 19 11.02 -8.95 6.16
CA LEU A 19 10.30 -8.48 7.35
C LEU A 19 11.20 -7.52 8.12
N VAL A 20 10.66 -6.38 8.56
CA VAL A 20 11.29 -5.53 9.57
C VAL A 20 10.57 -5.72 10.88
N TYR A 21 11.36 -5.96 11.92
CA TYR A 21 10.87 -6.12 13.28
C TYR A 21 11.96 -5.64 14.25
N GLU A 22 11.60 -4.75 15.17
CA GLU A 22 12.54 -4.15 16.16
C GLU A 22 13.79 -3.54 15.49
N GLY A 23 13.60 -2.83 14.36
CA GLY A 23 14.69 -2.20 13.60
C GLY A 23 15.64 -3.17 12.88
N ARG A 24 15.34 -4.48 12.90
CA ARG A 24 16.16 -5.51 12.23
C ARG A 24 15.45 -6.03 11.01
N ALA A 25 16.22 -6.28 9.95
CA ALA A 25 15.71 -6.89 8.73
C ALA A 25 15.86 -8.42 8.77
N TYR A 26 14.81 -9.12 8.34
CA TYR A 26 14.76 -10.57 8.26
C TYR A 26 14.37 -11.01 6.84
N LYS A 27 14.95 -12.10 6.38
CA LYS A 27 14.66 -12.74 5.09
C LYS A 27 13.66 -13.86 5.29
N LEU A 28 12.65 -13.93 4.43
CA LEU A 28 11.72 -15.06 4.40
C LEU A 28 12.47 -16.34 4.00
N LYS A 29 12.23 -17.43 4.72
CA LYS A 29 12.81 -18.75 4.42
C LYS A 29 11.75 -19.81 4.16
N ARG A 30 10.59 -19.72 4.82
CA ARG A 30 9.44 -20.62 4.61
C ARG A 30 8.14 -19.87 4.82
N ALA A 31 7.12 -20.19 4.02
CA ALA A 31 5.78 -19.61 4.11
C ALA A 31 4.71 -20.69 3.93
N ALA A 32 4.66 -21.64 4.87
CA ALA A 32 3.69 -22.74 4.85
C ALA A 32 2.50 -22.43 5.76
N ARG A 33 2.38 -23.06 6.94
CA ARG A 33 1.34 -22.73 7.94
C ARG A 33 1.67 -21.48 8.77
N LYS A 34 2.95 -21.18 8.88
CA LYS A 34 3.54 -20.03 9.58
C LYS A 34 4.66 -19.50 8.69
N LYS A 35 4.98 -18.23 8.79
CA LYS A 35 6.14 -17.67 8.10
C LYS A 35 7.37 -17.72 9.01
N TYR A 36 8.47 -18.22 8.46
CA TYR A 36 9.75 -18.32 9.14
C TYR A 36 10.73 -17.32 8.53
N TRP A 37 11.27 -16.47 9.39
CA TRP A 37 12.13 -15.35 9.05
C TRP A 37 13.48 -15.50 9.74
N ARG A 38 14.57 -15.32 9.00
CA ARG A 38 15.95 -15.35 9.52
C ARG A 38 16.58 -13.98 9.42
N CYS A 39 17.32 -13.58 10.45
CA CYS A 39 18.06 -12.32 10.44
C CYS A 39 18.87 -12.18 9.16
N SER A 40 18.88 -10.98 8.58
CA SER A 40 19.62 -10.70 7.34
C SER A 40 21.14 -10.91 7.50
N GLN A 41 21.63 -10.84 8.73
CA GLN A 41 23.01 -11.09 9.14
C GLN A 41 23.27 -12.57 9.47
N ASP A 42 22.42 -13.49 9.00
CA ASP A 42 22.58 -14.94 9.19
C ASP A 42 23.96 -15.47 8.75
N LYS A 43 24.52 -14.88 7.69
CA LYS A 43 25.89 -15.20 7.22
C LYS A 43 27.01 -14.71 8.15
N LYS A 44 26.74 -13.74 9.02
CA LYS A 44 27.68 -13.23 10.04
C LYS A 44 27.57 -14.02 11.35
N GLY A 45 26.88 -15.15 11.35
CA GLY A 45 26.67 -15.98 12.55
C GLY A 45 25.45 -15.59 13.39
N CYS A 46 24.64 -14.60 12.96
CA CYS A 46 23.46 -14.23 13.72
C CYS A 46 22.37 -15.32 13.64
N GLY A 47 22.04 -15.92 14.79
CA GLY A 47 20.99 -16.94 14.94
C GLY A 47 19.57 -16.37 15.03
N GLY A 48 19.42 -15.04 15.05
CA GLY A 48 18.15 -14.36 15.23
C GLY A 48 17.11 -14.79 14.21
N ALA A 49 15.93 -15.15 14.70
CA ALA A 49 14.84 -15.62 13.87
C ALA A 49 13.48 -15.26 14.47
N VAL A 50 12.49 -15.13 13.59
CA VAL A 50 11.13 -14.79 13.97
C VAL A 50 10.18 -15.72 13.24
N TRP A 51 9.15 -16.19 13.93
CA TRP A 51 8.01 -16.87 13.35
C TRP A 51 6.78 -16.00 13.48
N THR A 52 6.09 -15.77 12.38
CA THR A 52 4.84 -15.02 12.35
C THR A 52 3.70 -15.90 11.82
N ASN A 53 2.47 -15.44 12.03
CA ASN A 53 1.33 -15.91 11.25
C ASN A 53 1.49 -15.59 9.75
N LEU A 54 0.59 -16.11 8.93
CA LEU A 54 0.68 -16.02 7.45
C LEU A 54 0.55 -14.59 6.94
N ASP A 55 -0.35 -13.83 7.57
CA ASP A 55 -0.64 -12.41 7.39
C ASP A 55 0.40 -11.49 8.04
N VAL A 56 1.34 -12.03 8.83
CA VAL A 56 2.46 -11.27 9.42
C VAL A 56 1.99 -10.12 10.31
N THR A 57 0.86 -10.31 10.99
CA THR A 57 0.32 -9.33 11.95
C THR A 57 0.81 -9.59 13.37
N THR A 58 1.26 -10.81 13.69
CA THR A 58 1.72 -11.19 15.03
C THR A 58 2.99 -12.03 14.99
N VAL A 59 3.86 -11.79 15.98
CA VAL A 59 5.03 -12.65 16.24
C VAL A 59 4.62 -13.78 17.18
N ILE A 60 4.76 -15.02 16.72
CA ILE A 60 4.42 -16.25 17.47
C ILE A 60 5.62 -16.71 18.31
N LYS A 61 6.82 -16.65 17.74
CA LYS A 61 8.06 -17.10 18.39
C LYS A 61 9.25 -16.29 17.91
N ARG A 62 10.23 -16.06 18.79
CA ARG A 62 11.50 -15.39 18.50
C ARG A 62 12.67 -16.26 18.95
N ASN A 63 13.78 -16.14 18.23
CA ASN A 63 15.10 -16.58 18.65
C ASN A 63 15.99 -15.35 18.79
N ASP A 64 16.82 -15.36 19.83
CA ASP A 64 17.69 -14.24 20.16
C ASP A 64 18.79 -14.03 19.14
N HIS A 65 19.27 -12.79 19.11
CA HIS A 65 20.39 -12.38 18.28
C HIS A 65 21.69 -12.49 19.08
N ILE A 66 22.80 -12.58 18.36
CA ILE A 66 24.12 -12.37 18.95
C ILE A 66 24.31 -10.88 19.29
N GLU A 67 25.09 -10.57 20.32
CA GLU A 67 25.35 -9.17 20.73
C GLU A 67 25.93 -8.32 19.59
N SER A 68 26.75 -8.93 18.74
CA SER A 68 27.38 -8.29 17.58
C SER A 68 26.45 -8.07 16.38
N CYS A 69 25.15 -8.39 16.50
CA CYS A 69 24.13 -8.03 15.52
C CYS A 69 23.40 -6.79 16.03
N PRO A 70 23.93 -5.57 15.85
CA PRO A 70 23.22 -4.36 16.25
C PRO A 70 22.02 -4.10 15.33
N VAL A 71 21.11 -3.26 15.81
CA VAL A 71 20.07 -2.64 14.99
C VAL A 71 20.77 -1.77 13.94
N ASP A 72 20.41 -1.95 12.66
CA ASP A 72 20.92 -1.10 11.59
C ASP A 72 19.94 0.08 11.44
N GLU A 73 20.21 1.16 12.16
CA GLU A 73 19.35 2.36 12.20
C GLU A 73 19.12 2.95 10.81
N HIS A 74 20.13 2.94 9.94
CA HIS A 74 20.01 3.48 8.59
C HIS A 74 19.09 2.61 7.72
N LEU A 75 19.20 1.28 7.84
CA LEU A 75 18.30 0.35 7.17
C LEU A 75 16.88 0.45 7.72
N ALA A 76 16.73 0.52 9.04
CA ALA A 76 15.45 0.68 9.71
C ALA A 76 14.73 1.93 9.20
N TYR A 77 15.40 3.09 9.22
CA TYR A 77 14.87 4.35 8.70
C TYR A 77 14.46 4.26 7.23
N LYS A 78 15.31 3.69 6.37
CA LYS A 78 15.03 3.54 4.94
C LYS A 78 13.80 2.65 4.69
N MET A 79 13.61 1.62 5.51
CA MET A 79 12.48 0.69 5.37
C MET A 79 11.19 1.26 5.94
N GLU A 80 11.24 1.98 7.06
CA GLU A 80 10.12 2.72 7.63
C GLU A 80 9.57 3.74 6.62
N LYS A 81 10.45 4.53 5.99
CA LYS A 81 10.04 5.48 4.93
C LYS A 81 9.35 4.78 3.76
N ARG A 82 9.79 3.59 3.37
CA ARG A 82 9.14 2.82 2.29
C ARG A 82 7.78 2.27 2.70
N ALA A 83 7.64 1.80 3.94
CA ALA A 83 6.37 1.31 4.46
C ALA A 83 5.34 2.45 4.51
N VAL A 84 5.72 3.63 5.00
CA VAL A 84 4.87 4.83 5.02
C VAL A 84 4.43 5.24 3.61
N LEU A 85 5.36 5.25 2.64
CA LEU A 85 5.03 5.53 1.24
C LEU A 85 4.06 4.50 0.65
N ALA A 86 4.27 3.21 0.95
CA ALA A 86 3.40 2.14 0.46
C ALA A 86 1.97 2.25 1.04
N GLN A 87 1.84 2.58 2.32
CA GLN A 87 0.54 2.82 2.96
C GLN A 87 -0.20 3.98 2.28
N ARG A 88 0.46 5.12 2.05
CA ARG A 88 -0.13 6.26 1.33
C ARG A 88 -0.58 5.86 -0.08
N SER A 89 0.24 5.12 -0.82
CA SER A 89 -0.16 4.68 -2.16
C SER A 89 -1.32 3.68 -2.16
N ALA A 90 -1.44 2.83 -1.14
CA ALA A 90 -2.55 1.88 -1.04
C ALA A 90 -3.87 2.57 -0.69
N GLU A 91 -3.82 3.61 0.14
CA GLU A 91 -4.98 4.44 0.47
C GLU A 91 -5.47 5.26 -0.72
N GLU A 92 -4.56 5.72 -1.59
CA GLU A 92 -4.87 6.48 -2.82
C GLU A 92 -5.31 5.61 -4.02
N THR A 93 -5.52 4.29 -3.87
CA THR A 93 -5.91 3.39 -4.98
C THR A 93 -7.36 3.51 -5.44
N LYS A 94 -8.00 4.69 -5.35
CA LYS A 94 -9.20 4.93 -6.18
C LYS A 94 -8.74 4.87 -7.64
N PRO A 95 -9.23 3.90 -8.44
CA PRO A 95 -8.82 3.81 -9.84
C PRO A 95 -9.28 5.09 -10.56
N ILE A 96 -8.46 5.61 -11.49
CA ILE A 96 -8.72 6.87 -12.21
C ILE A 96 -10.17 6.98 -12.75
N PRO A 97 -10.79 5.92 -13.29
CA PRO A 97 -12.20 5.95 -13.68
C PRO A 97 -13.15 6.31 -12.53
N ALA A 98 -12.95 5.75 -11.33
CA ALA A 98 -13.78 6.03 -10.16
C ALA A 98 -13.61 7.47 -9.64
N ILE A 99 -12.44 8.09 -9.86
CA ILE A 99 -12.22 9.51 -9.55
C ILE A 99 -13.06 10.39 -10.49
N TYR A 100 -13.09 10.06 -11.79
CA TYR A 100 -13.91 10.79 -12.76
C TYR A 100 -15.42 10.63 -12.49
N ASP A 101 -15.85 9.42 -12.14
CA ASP A 101 -17.26 9.14 -11.82
C ASP A 101 -17.71 9.84 -10.53
N GLU A 102 -16.84 9.93 -9.51
CA GLU A 102 -17.11 10.72 -8.29
C GLU A 102 -17.13 12.22 -8.57
N GLU A 103 -16.19 12.77 -9.36
CA GLU A 103 -16.21 14.18 -9.74
C GLU A 103 -17.44 14.55 -10.57
N ALA A 104 -17.82 13.71 -11.54
CA ALA A 104 -19.03 13.90 -12.35
C ALA A 104 -20.29 13.85 -11.48
N SER A 105 -20.35 12.94 -10.51
CA SER A 105 -21.47 12.81 -9.57
C SER A 105 -21.54 14.00 -8.59
N ALA A 106 -20.40 14.48 -8.09
CA ALA A 106 -20.33 15.66 -7.24
C ALA A 106 -20.71 16.95 -7.99
N ALA A 107 -20.25 17.09 -9.24
CA ALA A 107 -20.63 18.20 -10.12
C ALA A 107 -22.14 18.17 -10.44
N SER A 108 -22.71 16.98 -10.64
CA SER A 108 -24.15 16.78 -10.83
C SER A 108 -24.95 17.11 -9.57
N ALA A 109 -24.46 16.77 -8.38
CA ALA A 109 -25.14 17.07 -7.13
C ALA A 109 -25.16 18.57 -6.81
N ASN A 110 -24.14 19.30 -7.27
CA ASN A 110 -24.04 20.76 -7.10
C ASN A 110 -24.78 21.55 -8.19
N ALA A 111 -25.24 20.88 -9.26
CA ALA A 111 -26.02 21.51 -10.31
C ALA A 111 -27.47 21.68 -9.87
N THR A 112 -27.98 22.91 -9.92
CA THR A 112 -29.42 23.13 -9.66
C THR A 112 -30.25 22.59 -10.84
N VAL A 113 -31.50 22.20 -10.61
CA VAL A 113 -32.41 21.68 -11.66
C VAL A 113 -32.52 22.64 -12.87
N GLY A 114 -32.29 23.94 -12.66
CA GLY A 114 -32.21 24.95 -13.72
C GLY A 114 -31.01 24.77 -14.67
N ASP A 115 -29.84 24.39 -14.15
CA ASP A 115 -28.61 24.22 -14.92
C ASP A 115 -28.71 23.01 -15.86
N LEU A 116 -29.22 21.89 -15.36
CA LEU A 116 -29.48 20.68 -16.16
C LEU A 116 -30.47 20.92 -17.31
N ARG A 117 -31.55 21.69 -17.07
CA ARG A 117 -32.51 22.07 -18.13
C ARG A 117 -31.85 22.92 -19.21
N ARG A 118 -30.95 23.83 -18.84
CA ARG A 118 -30.26 24.72 -19.77
C ARG A 118 -29.29 23.94 -20.66
N VAL A 119 -28.51 23.03 -20.07
CA VAL A 119 -27.59 22.15 -20.81
C VAL A 119 -28.34 21.25 -21.79
N ASN A 120 -29.45 20.62 -21.36
CA ASN A 120 -30.27 19.78 -22.25
C ASN A 120 -30.88 20.56 -23.42
N LYS A 121 -31.27 21.83 -23.21
CA LYS A 121 -31.79 22.69 -24.28
C LYS A 121 -30.71 23.04 -25.32
N VAL A 122 -29.49 23.32 -24.86
CA VAL A 122 -28.33 23.58 -25.72
C VAL A 122 -27.96 22.32 -26.52
N TYR A 123 -27.95 21.16 -25.88
CA TYR A 123 -27.65 19.89 -26.56
C TYR A 123 -28.68 19.55 -27.64
N ALA A 124 -29.98 19.70 -27.35
CA ALA A 124 -31.05 19.51 -28.32
C ALA A 124 -30.98 20.51 -29.50
N GLN A 125 -30.57 21.75 -29.24
CA GLN A 125 -30.38 22.76 -30.29
C GLN A 125 -29.18 22.46 -31.18
N LYS A 126 -28.07 21.99 -30.60
CA LYS A 126 -26.90 21.53 -31.37
C LYS A 126 -27.22 20.31 -32.23
N GLN A 127 -27.93 19.32 -31.70
CA GLN A 127 -28.41 18.15 -32.46
C GLN A 127 -29.28 18.57 -33.66
N ARG A 128 -30.18 19.55 -33.48
CA ARG A 128 -30.99 20.12 -34.58
C ARG A 128 -30.16 20.87 -35.64
N GLN A 129 -29.11 21.56 -35.22
CA GLN A 129 -28.19 22.24 -36.15
C GLN A 129 -27.33 21.24 -36.92
N VAL A 130 -26.81 20.20 -36.25
CA VAL A 130 -26.07 19.10 -36.90
C VAL A 130 -26.97 18.38 -37.91
N ALA A 131 -28.20 18.05 -37.54
CA ALA A 131 -29.16 17.42 -38.46
C ALA A 131 -29.55 18.31 -39.67
N ARG A 132 -29.42 19.64 -39.56
CA ARG A 132 -29.61 20.57 -40.69
C ARG A 132 -28.40 20.72 -41.60
N VAL A 133 -27.21 20.40 -41.10
CA VAL A 133 -25.96 20.53 -41.86
C VAL A 133 -25.62 19.24 -42.59
N TYR A 134 -26.04 18.09 -42.06
CA TYR A 134 -25.70 16.76 -42.58
C TYR A 134 -26.88 15.95 -43.12
N GLY A 135 -28.08 16.55 -43.20
CA GLY A 135 -29.27 15.98 -43.85
C GLY A 135 -29.77 16.92 -44.94
#